data_AF-A0A7S1X1W5-F1
#
_entry.id   AF-A0A7S1X1W5-F1
#
_cell.length_a   1.000
_cell.length_b   1.000
_cell.length_c   1.000
_cell.angle_alpha   90.00
_cell.angle_beta   90.00
_cell.angle_gamma   90.00
#
_symmetry.space_group_name_H-M   'P 1'
#
loop_
_entity.id
_entity.type
_entity.pdbx_description
1 polymer ?
#
loop_
_entity_poly.entity_id
_entity_poly.type
_entity_poly.pdbx_seq_one_letter_code
_entity_poly.pdbx_strand_id
1 'polypeptide(L)'
;MSDTIPSSIDDAPREILAPVSVDELISQGRAPVKAQFLVPAAPKVAVEAVTGGAHPGGRGAAAAKKSRNQVKREKREERTGAGLLCLSFIHGTCKFGDTCRRNHDVTAFLAQKEPELPGRCPFESTGNCNYGVTCRWLSKHKTHDEFTQQHLDALKEATAT
;
A
#
# COMPACT_ATOMS: atom_id res chain seq x y z
N MET A 1 -11.68 24.07 43.09
CA MET A 1 -12.56 24.61 42.03
C MET A 1 -12.65 23.51 41.00
N SER A 2 -13.68 22.69 41.14
CA SER A 2 -13.80 21.40 40.46
C SER A 2 -14.82 21.59 39.34
N ASP A 3 -14.36 21.66 38.10
CA ASP A 3 -15.22 21.84 36.94
C ASP A 3 -15.96 20.53 36.65
N THR A 4 -17.25 20.52 37.01
CA THR A 4 -18.18 19.45 36.69
C THR A 4 -18.44 19.44 35.18
N ILE A 5 -17.99 18.39 34.49
CA ILE A 5 -18.28 18.15 33.07
C ILE A 5 -19.76 17.77 32.93
N PRO A 6 -20.56 18.43 32.05
CA PRO A 6 -21.97 18.08 31.87
C PRO A 6 -22.12 16.72 31.19
N SER A 7 -22.87 15.80 31.81
CA SER A 7 -22.98 14.39 31.43
C SER A 7 -24.15 14.05 30.48
N SER A 8 -24.68 15.01 29.72
CA SER A 8 -25.84 14.72 28.85
C SER A 8 -25.78 15.51 27.55
N ILE A 9 -25.36 14.83 26.49
CA ILE A 9 -25.48 15.30 25.09
C ILE A 9 -26.82 14.80 24.49
N ASP A 10 -27.60 14.00 25.22
CA ASP A 10 -28.68 13.18 24.65
C ASP A 10 -30.10 13.78 24.69
N ASP A 11 -30.28 15.08 24.95
CA ASP A 11 -31.61 15.72 25.00
C ASP A 11 -31.82 16.83 23.94
N ALA A 12 -31.11 16.74 22.81
CA ALA A 12 -31.51 17.49 21.62
C ALA A 12 -32.51 16.62 20.81
N PRO A 13 -33.73 17.09 20.51
CA PRO A 13 -34.59 16.38 19.57
C PRO A 13 -33.81 16.28 18.27
N ARG A 14 -33.47 15.06 17.86
CA ARG A 14 -32.89 14.79 16.55
C ARG A 14 -33.95 15.20 15.54
N GLU A 15 -33.86 16.43 15.03
CA GLU A 15 -34.68 16.88 13.92
C GLU A 15 -34.52 15.84 12.81
N ILE A 16 -35.60 15.11 12.56
CA ILE A 16 -35.68 14.23 11.41
C ILE A 16 -35.81 15.18 10.23
N LEU A 17 -34.66 15.60 9.70
CA LEU A 17 -34.58 16.39 8.47
C LEU A 17 -35.39 15.64 7.42
N ALA A 18 -36.36 16.34 6.82
CA ALA A 18 -37.17 15.80 5.74
C ALA A 18 -36.24 15.16 4.69
N PRO A 19 -36.64 14.05 4.04
CA PRO A 19 -35.79 13.41 3.04
C PRO A 19 -35.46 14.43 1.96
N VAL A 20 -34.19 14.82 1.92
CA VAL A 20 -33.63 15.74 0.93
C VAL A 20 -33.92 15.15 -0.45
N SER A 21 -34.44 15.98 -1.36
CA SER A 21 -34.80 15.50 -2.69
C SER A 21 -33.57 14.97 -3.43
N VAL A 22 -33.76 14.01 -4.35
CA VAL A 22 -32.66 13.43 -5.15
C VAL A 22 -31.91 14.53 -5.91
N ASP A 23 -32.62 15.53 -6.43
CA ASP A 23 -32.02 16.66 -7.15
C ASP A 23 -31.15 17.53 -6.23
N GLU A 24 -31.56 17.71 -4.98
CA GLU A 24 -30.82 18.47 -4.00
C GLU A 24 -29.55 17.72 -3.54
N LEU A 25 -29.63 16.41 -3.35
CA LEU A 25 -28.46 15.54 -3.15
C LEU A 25 -27.48 15.58 -4.34
N ILE A 26 -28.00 15.56 -5.57
CA ILE A 26 -27.18 15.68 -6.79
C ILE A 26 -26.51 17.07 -6.85
N SER A 27 -27.21 18.12 -6.42
CA SER A 27 -26.66 19.47 -6.40
C SER A 27 -25.52 19.60 -5.37
N GLN A 28 -25.68 19.03 -4.18
CA GLN A 28 -24.66 19.00 -3.13
C GLN A 28 -23.46 18.11 -3.50
N GLY A 29 -23.71 17.04 -4.26
CA GLY A 29 -22.68 16.12 -4.74
C GLY A 29 -21.82 16.65 -5.88
N ARG A 30 -22.17 17.79 -6.49
CA ARG A 30 -21.37 18.42 -7.55
C ARG A 30 -20.37 19.40 -6.94
N ALA A 31 -19.09 19.05 -6.98
CA ALA A 31 -17.98 19.92 -6.61
C ALA A 31 -17.33 20.55 -7.87
N PRO A 32 -17.76 21.74 -8.33
CA PRO A 32 -17.15 22.38 -9.49
C PRO A 32 -15.73 22.85 -9.17
N VAL A 33 -14.76 22.37 -9.95
CA VAL A 33 -13.37 22.83 -9.89
C VAL A 33 -13.25 24.13 -10.68
N LYS A 34 -12.68 25.19 -10.08
CA LYS A 34 -12.44 26.45 -10.81
C LYS A 34 -11.51 26.19 -12.00
N ALA A 35 -11.78 26.84 -13.13
CA ALA A 35 -11.02 26.66 -14.36
C ALA A 35 -9.51 26.86 -14.20
N GLN A 36 -9.08 27.75 -13.30
CA GLN A 36 -7.66 27.98 -12.96
C GLN A 36 -6.93 26.75 -12.39
N PHE A 37 -7.66 25.74 -11.90
CA PHE A 37 -7.09 24.48 -11.39
C PHE A 37 -7.28 23.31 -12.36
N LEU A 38 -7.91 23.53 -13.52
CA LEU A 38 -7.98 22.53 -14.58
C LEU A 38 -6.67 22.56 -15.36
N VAL A 39 -5.94 21.45 -15.34
CA VAL A 39 -4.80 21.27 -16.23
C VAL A 39 -5.35 21.15 -17.66
N PRO A 40 -4.92 22.00 -18.61
CA PRO A 40 -5.37 21.89 -19.98
C PRO A 40 -5.00 20.50 -20.51
N ALA A 41 -5.97 19.82 -21.13
CA ALA A 41 -5.73 18.51 -21.72
C ALA A 41 -4.59 18.67 -22.73
N ALA A 42 -3.48 17.96 -22.49
CA ALA A 42 -2.40 17.92 -23.47
C ALA A 42 -3.01 17.49 -24.81
N PRO A 43 -2.61 18.12 -25.94
CA PRO A 43 -3.02 17.64 -27.25
C PRO A 43 -2.67 16.16 -27.30
N LYS A 44 -3.65 15.32 -27.64
CA LYS A 44 -3.42 13.90 -27.85
C LYS A 44 -2.51 13.78 -29.07
N VAL A 45 -1.20 13.86 -28.83
CA VAL A 45 -0.21 13.40 -29.81
C VAL A 45 -0.60 11.96 -30.08
N ALA A 46 -0.71 11.58 -31.36
CA ALA A 46 -0.86 10.19 -31.75
C ALA A 46 0.43 9.45 -31.41
N VAL A 47 0.66 9.21 -30.12
CA VAL A 47 1.60 8.21 -29.66
C VAL A 47 1.00 6.86 -30.03
N GLU A 48 1.78 6.07 -30.77
CA GLU A 48 1.42 4.68 -31.06
C GLU A 48 0.97 4.01 -29.76
N ALA A 49 -0.21 3.41 -29.83
CA ALA A 49 -0.95 2.96 -28.67
C ALA A 49 -0.18 1.87 -27.91
N VAL A 50 0.43 2.21 -26.78
CA VAL A 50 0.67 1.22 -25.73
C VAL A 50 -0.68 0.88 -25.10
N THR A 51 -1.17 -0.31 -25.42
CA THR A 51 -2.59 -0.67 -25.25
C THR A 51 -3.01 -0.74 -23.78
N GLY A 52 -3.72 0.29 -23.31
CA GLY A 52 -4.46 0.30 -22.05
C GLY A 52 -5.96 0.52 -22.29
N GLY A 53 -6.73 -0.57 -22.17
CA GLY A 53 -8.19 -0.69 -22.01
C GLY A 53 -9.13 0.41 -22.53
N ALA A 54 -9.80 0.15 -23.66
CA ALA A 54 -10.99 0.89 -24.09
C ALA A 54 -12.29 0.13 -23.75
N HIS A 55 -13.34 0.92 -23.48
CA HIS A 55 -14.76 0.56 -23.42
C HIS A 55 -15.22 -0.33 -24.60
N PRO A 56 -16.30 -1.12 -24.43
CA PRO A 56 -16.71 -2.10 -25.43
C PRO A 56 -17.34 -1.38 -26.63
N GLY A 57 -16.61 -1.35 -27.75
CA GLY A 57 -17.09 -0.78 -28.99
C GLY A 57 -16.00 -0.69 -30.05
N GLY A 58 -15.50 -1.82 -30.54
CA GLY A 58 -14.53 -1.81 -31.64
C GLY A 58 -14.06 -3.22 -32.01
N ARG A 59 -14.49 -3.71 -33.18
CA ARG A 59 -13.94 -4.92 -33.80
C ARG A 59 -12.60 -4.55 -34.42
N GLY A 60 -11.51 -5.20 -33.98
CA GLY A 60 -10.19 -4.99 -34.57
C GLY A 60 -9.08 -5.85 -33.96
N ALA A 61 -8.58 -6.77 -34.78
CA ALA A 61 -7.29 -7.47 -34.75
C ALA A 61 -6.80 -8.15 -33.44
N ALA A 62 -6.79 -9.48 -33.48
CA ALA A 62 -6.18 -10.36 -32.49
C ALA A 62 -4.65 -10.31 -32.54
N ALA A 63 -4.04 -9.32 -31.89
CA ALA A 63 -2.78 -9.59 -31.22
C ALA A 63 -3.08 -10.60 -30.11
N ALA A 64 -2.31 -11.70 -30.02
CA ALA A 64 -2.50 -12.74 -29.02
C ALA A 64 -2.25 -12.19 -27.61
N LYS A 65 -3.26 -11.48 -27.08
CA LYS A 65 -3.29 -11.02 -25.69
C LYS A 65 -3.22 -12.28 -24.83
N LYS A 66 -2.23 -12.34 -23.94
CA LYS A 66 -2.11 -13.41 -22.94
C LYS A 66 -3.49 -13.72 -22.38
N SER A 67 -3.84 -14.99 -22.32
CA SER A 67 -5.18 -15.39 -21.86
C SER A 67 -5.46 -14.79 -20.49
N ARG A 68 -6.73 -14.47 -20.19
CA ARG A 68 -7.14 -13.96 -18.88
C ARG A 68 -6.62 -14.84 -17.72
N ASN A 69 -6.52 -16.15 -17.95
CA ASN A 69 -5.98 -17.11 -17.00
C ASN A 69 -4.46 -17.00 -16.83
N GLN A 70 -3.72 -16.78 -17.92
CA GLN A 70 -2.29 -16.53 -17.87
C GLN A 70 -1.97 -15.25 -17.09
N VAL A 71 -2.67 -14.15 -17.37
CA VAL A 71 -2.50 -12.88 -16.64
C VAL A 71 -2.84 -13.05 -15.14
N LYS A 72 -3.89 -13.81 -14.81
CA LYS A 72 -4.24 -14.10 -13.41
C LYS A 72 -3.16 -14.94 -12.72
N ARG A 73 -2.55 -15.89 -13.44
CA ARG A 73 -1.46 -16.73 -12.92
C ARG A 73 -0.21 -15.90 -12.66
N GLU A 74 0.21 -15.08 -13.62
CA GLU A 74 1.36 -14.18 -13.50
C GLU A 74 1.18 -13.21 -12.31
N LYS A 75 0.02 -12.56 -12.17
CA LYS A 75 -0.26 -11.70 -11.00
C LYS A 75 -0.21 -12.45 -9.67
N ARG A 76 -0.64 -13.73 -9.65
CA ARG A 76 -0.53 -14.55 -8.44
C ARG A 76 0.93 -14.88 -8.16
N GLU A 77 1.71 -15.20 -9.19
CA GLU A 77 3.15 -15.45 -9.08
C GLU A 77 3.90 -14.20 -8.60
N GLU A 78 3.56 -13.00 -9.06
CA GLU A 78 4.15 -11.74 -8.53
C GLU A 78 3.85 -11.56 -7.03
N ARG A 79 2.60 -11.80 -6.61
CA ARG A 79 2.19 -11.65 -5.20
C ARG A 79 2.73 -12.76 -4.28
N THR A 80 2.93 -13.97 -4.81
CA THR A 80 3.24 -15.17 -4.00
C THR A 80 4.58 -15.82 -4.35
N GLY A 81 5.34 -15.27 -5.29
CA GLY A 81 6.61 -15.81 -5.77
C GLY A 81 7.81 -15.40 -4.92
N ALA A 82 8.97 -15.98 -5.21
CA ALA A 82 10.17 -15.93 -4.37
C ALA A 82 10.65 -14.52 -3.97
N GLY A 83 10.24 -13.44 -4.65
CA GLY A 83 10.67 -12.07 -4.30
C GLY A 83 10.14 -11.49 -2.99
N LEU A 84 9.19 -12.13 -2.29
CA LEU A 84 8.79 -11.68 -0.94
C LEU A 84 9.28 -12.65 0.15
N LEU A 85 9.54 -12.09 1.32
CA LEU A 85 9.90 -12.84 2.51
C LEU A 85 8.70 -13.63 3.05
N CYS A 86 8.94 -14.82 3.57
CA CYS A 86 7.93 -15.64 4.22
C CYS A 86 7.59 -15.09 5.61
N LEU A 87 6.41 -14.52 5.78
CA LEU A 87 6.01 -13.96 7.08
C LEU A 87 5.92 -15.04 8.17
N SER A 88 5.46 -16.25 7.83
CA SER A 88 5.45 -17.37 8.76
C SER A 88 6.86 -17.79 9.20
N PHE A 89 7.88 -17.63 8.35
CA PHE A 89 9.27 -17.93 8.73
C PHE A 89 9.79 -16.90 9.74
N ILE A 90 9.51 -15.62 9.50
CA ILE A 90 9.87 -14.53 10.44
C ILE A 90 9.23 -14.75 11.81
N HIS A 91 7.98 -15.26 11.84
CA HIS A 91 7.30 -15.60 13.08
C HIS A 91 7.65 -17.00 13.63
N GLY A 92 8.55 -17.77 13.00
CA GLY A 92 8.93 -19.12 13.45
C GLY A 92 7.84 -20.20 13.29
N THR A 93 6.80 -19.93 12.50
CA THR A 93 5.63 -20.82 12.30
C THR A 93 5.56 -21.47 10.92
N CYS A 94 6.59 -21.29 10.08
CA CYS A 94 6.61 -21.86 8.73
C CYS A 94 6.72 -23.40 8.78
N LYS A 95 5.69 -24.09 8.27
CA LYS A 95 5.65 -25.56 8.21
C LYS A 95 6.32 -26.17 6.99
N PHE A 96 6.69 -25.35 6.01
CA PHE A 96 7.18 -25.81 4.71
C PHE A 96 8.72 -25.91 4.63
N GLY A 97 9.44 -25.32 5.60
CA GLY A 97 10.90 -25.32 5.61
C GLY A 97 11.48 -24.83 4.28
N ASP A 98 12.46 -25.56 3.75
CA ASP A 98 13.16 -25.19 2.50
C ASP A 98 12.30 -25.34 1.23
N THR A 99 11.17 -26.04 1.32
CA THR A 99 10.22 -26.17 0.20
C THR A 99 9.20 -25.02 0.14
N CYS A 100 9.35 -24.01 1.00
CA CYS A 100 8.45 -22.87 1.01
C CYS A 100 8.50 -22.10 -0.31
N ARG A 101 7.33 -21.76 -0.82
CA ARG A 101 7.21 -20.96 -2.05
C ARG A 101 7.67 -19.51 -1.87
N ARG A 102 7.71 -19.03 -0.63
CA ARG A 102 8.22 -17.70 -0.26
C ARG A 102 9.69 -17.81 0.13
N ASN A 103 10.45 -16.74 -0.03
CA ASN A 103 11.87 -16.74 0.33
C ASN A 103 12.05 -16.68 1.86
N HIS A 104 13.03 -17.42 2.38
CA HIS A 104 13.42 -17.44 3.81
C HIS A 104 14.73 -16.69 4.07
N ASP A 105 15.41 -16.26 3.02
CA ASP A 105 16.65 -15.51 3.11
C ASP A 105 16.36 -14.00 3.30
N VAL A 106 16.42 -13.60 4.56
CA VAL A 106 16.21 -12.20 4.96
C VAL A 106 17.25 -11.28 4.30
N THR A 107 18.49 -11.73 4.15
CA THR A 107 19.57 -10.88 3.61
C THR A 107 19.38 -10.60 2.13
N ALA A 108 19.03 -11.63 1.35
CA ALA A 108 18.70 -11.47 -0.07
C ALA A 108 17.46 -10.58 -0.25
N PHE A 109 16.45 -10.72 0.61
CA PHE A 109 15.28 -9.86 0.57
C PHE A 109 15.62 -8.39 0.83
N LEU A 110 16.46 -8.11 1.83
CA LEU A 110 16.87 -6.74 2.16
C LEU A 110 17.76 -6.12 1.08
N ALA A 111 18.58 -6.91 0.38
CA ALA A 111 19.35 -6.44 -0.76
C ALA A 111 18.48 -6.07 -1.98
N GLN A 112 17.36 -6.78 -2.18
CA GLN A 112 16.38 -6.47 -3.23
C GLN A 112 15.42 -5.33 -2.86
N LYS A 113 15.36 -4.97 -1.57
CA LYS A 113 14.45 -3.97 -1.06
C LYS A 113 14.82 -2.59 -1.61
N GLU A 114 13.78 -1.83 -1.96
CA GLU A 114 13.95 -0.44 -2.39
C GLU A 114 14.58 0.41 -1.27
N PRO A 115 15.42 1.41 -1.61
CA PRO A 115 16.06 2.28 -0.62
C PRO A 115 15.09 2.87 0.41
N GLU A 116 15.62 3.09 1.61
CA GLU A 116 14.85 3.67 2.70
C GLU A 116 14.42 5.10 2.39
N LEU A 117 13.21 5.45 2.85
CA LEU A 117 12.70 6.82 2.72
C LEU A 117 13.32 7.73 3.80
N PRO A 118 13.50 9.02 3.50
CA PRO A 118 13.85 9.99 4.53
C PRO A 118 12.73 10.10 5.57
N GLY A 119 13.10 10.44 6.82
CA GLY A 119 12.15 10.63 7.92
C GLY A 119 12.10 9.49 8.93
N ARG A 120 11.07 9.51 9.80
CA ARG A 120 10.80 8.51 10.83
C ARG A 120 9.58 7.68 10.43
N CYS A 121 9.60 6.39 10.76
CA CYS A 121 8.46 5.50 10.57
C CYS A 121 7.23 6.02 11.33
N PRO A 122 6.07 6.22 10.67
CA PRO A 122 4.84 6.65 11.34
C PRO A 122 4.33 5.67 12.40
N PHE A 123 4.62 4.38 12.24
CA PHE A 123 4.17 3.33 13.16
C PHE A 123 5.06 3.17 14.39
N GLU A 124 6.22 3.84 14.43
CA GLU A 124 7.12 3.84 15.58
C GLU A 124 6.48 4.48 16.83
N SER A 125 5.58 5.45 16.64
CA SER A 125 4.94 6.15 17.76
C SER A 125 4.07 5.23 18.62
N THR A 126 3.61 4.11 18.06
CA THR A 126 2.77 3.12 18.74
C THR A 126 3.60 2.10 19.53
N GLY A 127 4.93 2.22 19.51
CA GLY A 127 5.85 1.39 20.28
C GLY A 127 6.64 0.43 19.41
N ASN A 128 5.97 -0.38 18.57
CA ASN A 128 6.63 -1.32 17.67
C ASN A 128 6.01 -1.29 16.27
N CYS A 129 6.85 -1.34 15.24
CA CYS A 129 6.37 -1.37 13.86
C CYS A 129 5.88 -2.76 13.48
N ASN A 130 4.61 -2.89 13.13
CA ASN A 130 4.01 -4.17 12.68
C ASN A 130 4.65 -4.75 11.40
N TYR A 131 5.38 -3.94 10.64
CA TYR A 131 6.05 -4.37 9.40
C TYR A 131 7.41 -5.02 9.66
N GLY A 132 8.02 -4.81 10.83
CA GLY A 132 9.31 -5.41 11.19
C GLY A 132 10.39 -5.24 10.13
N VAL A 133 11.04 -6.34 9.75
CA VAL A 133 12.09 -6.42 8.71
C VAL A 133 11.64 -5.97 7.31
N THR A 134 10.35 -5.95 7.04
CA THR A 134 9.80 -5.47 5.76
C THR A 134 9.54 -3.96 5.73
N CYS A 135 9.71 -3.25 6.86
CA CYS A 135 9.47 -1.83 6.94
C CYS A 135 10.40 -1.02 6.01
N ARG A 136 9.86 0.00 5.34
CA ARG A 136 10.68 0.90 4.51
C ARG A 136 11.69 1.72 5.32
N TRP A 137 11.41 2.02 6.58
CA TRP A 137 12.27 2.79 7.51
C TRP A 137 12.98 1.90 8.53
N LEU A 138 13.43 0.72 8.10
CA LEU A 138 13.95 -0.33 8.95
C LEU A 138 15.04 0.18 9.92
N SER A 139 15.96 0.99 9.41
CA SER A 139 17.11 1.53 10.15
C SER A 139 16.76 2.69 11.09
N LYS A 140 15.51 3.18 11.07
CA LYS A 140 15.07 4.35 11.85
C LYS A 140 14.24 3.98 13.08
N HIS A 141 13.88 2.71 13.23
CA HIS A 141 13.24 2.21 14.44
C HIS A 141 14.21 2.26 15.62
N LYS A 142 13.69 2.36 16.84
CA LYS A 142 14.48 2.24 18.08
C LYS A 142 14.49 0.80 18.57
N THR A 143 13.38 0.10 18.38
CA THR A 143 13.23 -1.32 18.66
C THR A 143 13.27 -2.09 17.35
N HIS A 144 14.15 -3.09 17.28
CA HIS A 144 14.35 -3.90 16.10
C HIS A 144 14.03 -5.36 16.43
N ASP A 145 13.38 -6.06 15.52
CA ASP A 145 13.24 -7.52 15.60
C ASP A 145 14.62 -8.18 15.42
N GLU A 146 14.77 -9.44 15.87
CA GLU A 146 16.04 -10.19 15.82
C GLU A 146 16.69 -10.17 14.42
N PHE A 147 15.92 -10.49 13.38
CA PHE A 147 16.39 -10.45 11.99
C PHE A 147 16.82 -9.06 11.52
N THR A 148 16.20 -8.02 12.05
CA THR A 148 16.53 -6.64 11.73
C THR A 148 17.84 -6.22 12.40
N GLN A 149 18.02 -6.60 13.67
CA GLN A 149 19.25 -6.33 14.43
C GLN A 149 20.45 -6.97 13.73
N GLN A 150 20.34 -8.26 13.39
CA GLN A 150 21.39 -9.00 12.68
C GLN A 150 21.80 -8.31 11.37
N HIS A 151 20.83 -7.81 10.59
CA HIS A 151 21.14 -7.07 9.37
C HIS A 151 21.85 -5.74 9.64
N LEU A 152 21.37 -4.96 10.61
CA LEU A 152 21.99 -3.69 10.95
C LEU A 152 23.39 -3.84 11.52
N ASP A 153 23.63 -4.89 12.30
CA ASP A 153 24.95 -5.19 12.84
C ASP A 153 25.92 -5.62 11.72
N ALA A 154 25.47 -6.47 10.79
CA ALA A 154 26.24 -6.81 9.58
C ALA A 154 26.57 -5.58 8.73
N LEU A 155 25.64 -4.61 8.60
CA LEU A 155 25.91 -3.35 7.91
C LEU A 155 26.96 -2.50 8.65
N LYS A 156 26.89 -2.42 9.98
CA LYS A 156 27.89 -1.67 10.78
C LYS A 156 29.28 -2.27 10.62
N GLU A 157 29.40 -3.60 10.69
CA GLU A 157 30.66 -4.31 10.47
C GLU A 157 31.24 -4.04 9.07
N ALA A 158 30.39 -4.07 8.04
CA ALA A 158 30.79 -3.75 6.67
C ALA A 158 31.27 -2.30 6.49
N THR A 159 30.77 -1.35 7.29
CA THR A 159 31.21 0.06 7.25
C THR A 159 32.42 0.36 8.13
N ALA A 160 32.74 -0.52 9.08
CA ALA A 160 33.88 -0.38 9.99
C ALA A 160 35.20 -0.93 9.41
N THR A 161 35.12 -1.55 8.23
CA THR A 161 36.25 -2.10 7.47
C THR A 161 36.61 -1.15 6.32
#